data_AF-A0A1Q3V6X8-F1
#
_entry.id   AF-A0A1Q3V6X8-F1
#
_cell.length_a   1.000
_cell.length_b   1.000
_cell.length_c   1.000
_cell.angle_alpha   90.00
_cell.angle_beta   90.00
_cell.angle_gamma   90.00
#
_symmetry.space_group_name_H-M   'P 1'
#
loop_
_entity.id
_entity.type
_entity.pdbx_description
1 polymer ?
#
loop_
_entity_poly.entity_id
_entity_poly.type
_entity_poly.pdbx_seq_one_letter_code
_entity_poly.pdbx_strand_id
1 'polypeptide(L)'
;IRDAVGDAASKAGVYSYVPIAEVSGTLTDAIACRLDPAEQVQAAKATEEVTRGEAVGATSNWTSETRDNVSGSSTVASINTEDGGRKCMTVNDFVIVDGEETRVSKRMCKGPGDTRYVLAA
;
A
#
# COMPACT_ATOMS: atom_id res chain seq x y z
N ILE A 1 38.92 -2.07 26.37
CA ILE A 1 39.77 -1.72 25.21
C ILE A 1 39.46 -2.74 24.13
N ARG A 2 39.08 -2.26 22.93
CA ARG A 2 38.67 -3.00 21.70
C ARG A 2 37.26 -3.63 21.85
N ASP A 3 36.30 -3.40 20.95
CA ASP A 3 36.43 -3.51 19.50
C ASP A 3 35.87 -2.34 18.69
N ALA A 4 36.61 -2.04 17.61
CA ALA A 4 36.11 -1.36 16.43
C ALA A 4 35.74 -2.44 15.41
N VAL A 5 34.50 -2.45 14.97
CA VAL A 5 34.11 -3.06 13.69
C VAL A 5 33.32 -1.99 12.96
N GLY A 6 33.97 -1.40 11.96
CA GLY A 6 33.32 -0.57 10.98
C GLY A 6 32.60 -1.47 9.98
N ASP A 7 31.37 -1.12 9.65
CA ASP A 7 30.68 -1.67 8.49
C ASP A 7 30.53 -0.56 7.44
N ALA A 8 31.43 -0.63 6.45
CA ALA A 8 31.27 0.01 5.18
C ALA A 8 30.29 -0.81 4.33
N ALA A 9 28.99 -0.57 4.49
CA ALA A 9 27.96 -1.10 3.58
C ALA A 9 27.57 -0.01 2.56
N SER A 10 28.45 0.23 1.60
CA SER A 10 28.11 0.96 0.37
C SER A 10 27.50 0.00 -0.65
N LYS A 11 26.39 0.41 -1.28
CA LYS A 11 25.65 -0.25 -2.39
C LYS A 11 24.69 -1.41 -2.02
N ALA A 12 23.57 -1.05 -1.43
CA ALA A 12 22.24 -1.55 -1.81
C ALA A 12 21.25 -0.49 -1.32
N GLY A 13 20.33 -0.05 -2.17
CA GLY A 13 19.37 0.99 -1.82
C GLY A 13 18.60 0.59 -0.57
N VAL A 14 18.98 1.14 0.57
CA VAL A 14 18.15 1.12 1.77
C VAL A 14 16.94 1.96 1.44
N TYR A 15 15.88 1.32 0.97
CA TYR A 15 14.55 1.89 0.90
C TYR A 15 14.10 2.13 2.34
N SER A 16 14.63 3.22 2.93
CA SER A 16 14.12 3.77 4.17
C SER A 16 12.66 4.01 3.94
N TYR A 17 11.81 3.28 4.66
CA TYR A 17 10.40 3.60 4.78
C TYR A 17 10.32 5.06 5.22
N VAL A 18 10.01 5.94 4.28
CA VAL A 18 9.60 7.31 4.58
C VAL A 18 8.09 7.24 4.53
N PRO A 19 7.39 7.09 5.68
CA PRO A 19 5.95 7.24 5.71
C PRO A 19 5.66 8.70 5.37
N ILE A 20 5.57 9.00 4.07
CA ILE A 20 4.95 10.23 3.64
C ILE A 20 3.50 10.12 4.12
N ALA A 21 3.04 11.12 4.87
CA ALA A 21 1.71 11.12 5.48
C ALA A 21 0.58 10.83 4.47
N GLU A 22 0.86 11.02 3.18
CA GLU A 22 -0.01 10.71 2.07
C GLU A 22 -0.38 9.21 1.97
N VAL A 23 0.54 8.28 2.26
CA VAL A 23 0.37 6.83 2.01
C VAL A 23 0.21 5.97 3.28
N SER A 24 0.55 6.51 4.45
CA SER A 24 0.56 5.77 5.72
C SER A 24 -0.82 5.28 6.16
N GLY A 25 -1.90 5.91 5.69
CA GLY A 25 -3.27 5.45 5.89
C GLY A 25 -3.75 4.42 4.86
N THR A 26 -2.90 3.97 3.94
CA THR A 26 -3.33 3.25 2.73
C THR A 26 -2.53 1.98 2.47
N LEU A 27 -1.21 2.00 2.65
CA LEU A 27 -0.33 0.85 2.37
C LEU A 27 0.10 0.15 3.66
N THR A 28 0.18 -1.18 3.61
CA THR A 28 0.79 -1.98 4.68
C THR A 28 2.30 -2.02 4.54
N ASP A 29 3.02 -2.24 5.64
CA ASP A 29 4.49 -2.36 5.64
C ASP A 29 4.98 -3.47 4.69
N ALA A 30 4.21 -4.54 4.52
CA ALA A 30 4.53 -5.64 3.63
C ALA A 30 4.63 -5.22 2.15
N ILE A 31 3.90 -4.16 1.75
CA ILE A 31 4.01 -3.58 0.40
C ILE A 31 4.99 -2.40 0.42
N ALA A 32 4.86 -1.48 1.38
CA ALA A 32 5.63 -0.24 1.40
C ALA A 32 7.15 -0.48 1.41
N CYS A 33 7.65 -1.47 2.15
CA CYS A 33 9.08 -1.77 2.23
C CYS A 33 9.70 -2.33 0.94
N ARG A 34 8.89 -2.70 -0.05
CA ARG A 34 9.36 -3.20 -1.37
C ARG A 34 9.40 -2.12 -2.45
N LEU A 35 8.75 -0.99 -2.20
CA LEU A 35 8.51 0.07 -3.17
C LEU A 35 9.36 1.29 -2.85
N ASP A 36 9.81 1.98 -3.89
CA ASP A 36 10.37 3.31 -3.75
C ASP A 36 9.27 4.34 -3.38
N PRO A 37 9.63 5.54 -2.91
CA PRO A 37 8.63 6.53 -2.52
C PRO A 37 7.65 6.94 -3.64
N ALA A 38 8.07 6.99 -4.90
CA ALA A 38 7.19 7.35 -6.02
C ALA A 38 6.20 6.22 -6.35
N GLU A 39 6.65 4.97 -6.24
CA GLU A 39 5.82 3.77 -6.38
C GLU A 39 4.83 3.62 -5.23
N GLN A 40 5.22 3.97 -4.00
CA GLN A 40 4.30 4.02 -2.87
C GLN A 40 3.15 4.99 -3.13
N VAL A 41 3.41 6.16 -3.73
CA VAL A 41 2.37 7.11 -4.14
C VAL A 41 1.45 6.49 -5.21
N GLN A 42 2.00 5.81 -6.22
CA GLN A 42 1.21 5.16 -7.27
C GLN A 42 0.32 4.03 -6.71
N ALA A 43 0.86 3.19 -5.85
CA ALA A 43 0.13 2.13 -5.18
C ALA A 43 -0.98 2.67 -4.27
N ALA A 44 -0.69 3.74 -3.50
CA ALA A 44 -1.69 4.39 -2.66
C ALA A 44 -2.83 5.01 -3.49
N LYS A 45 -2.51 5.69 -4.60
CA LYS A 45 -3.50 6.24 -5.55
C LYS A 45 -4.41 5.14 -6.13
N ALA A 46 -3.85 3.98 -6.50
CA ALA A 46 -4.64 2.85 -6.99
C ALA A 46 -5.61 2.32 -5.91
N THR A 47 -5.17 2.21 -4.66
CA THR A 47 -6.06 1.87 -3.55
C THR A 47 -7.16 2.93 -3.36
N GLU A 48 -6.81 4.21 -3.35
CA GLU A 48 -7.79 5.29 -3.20
C GLU A 48 -8.84 5.29 -4.31
N GLU A 49 -8.42 5.06 -5.56
CA GLU A 49 -9.31 4.99 -6.70
C GLU A 49 -10.40 3.93 -6.51
N VAL A 50 -10.01 2.70 -6.15
CA VAL A 50 -10.99 1.62 -5.95
C VAL A 50 -11.84 1.82 -4.69
N THR A 51 -11.28 2.42 -3.64
CA THR A 51 -12.03 2.66 -2.39
C THR A 51 -13.06 3.77 -2.53
N ARG A 52 -12.80 4.81 -3.34
CA ARG A 52 -13.77 5.90 -3.61
C ARG A 52 -15.04 5.41 -4.30
N GLY A 53 -14.91 4.38 -5.16
CA GLY A 53 -16.02 3.84 -5.92
C GLY A 53 -17.01 2.99 -5.10
N GLU A 54 -16.63 2.55 -3.89
CA GLU A 54 -17.43 1.64 -3.05
C GLU A 54 -18.07 0.47 -3.83
N ALA A 55 -17.33 -0.13 -4.76
CA ALA A 55 -17.82 -1.23 -5.60
C ALA A 55 -16.97 -2.50 -5.43
N VAL A 56 -17.61 -3.62 -5.05
CA VAL A 56 -16.94 -4.92 -5.01
C VAL A 56 -16.50 -5.33 -6.43
N GLY A 57 -15.27 -5.81 -6.55
CA GLY A 57 -14.64 -6.15 -7.83
C GLY A 57 -13.95 -4.97 -8.53
N ALA A 58 -14.13 -3.73 -8.06
CA ALA A 58 -13.40 -2.58 -8.59
C ALA A 58 -11.89 -2.82 -8.47
N THR A 59 -11.18 -2.62 -9.58
CA THR A 59 -9.74 -2.87 -9.69
C THR A 59 -9.06 -1.68 -10.34
N SER A 60 -7.94 -1.24 -9.77
CA SER A 60 -7.05 -0.23 -10.34
C SER A 60 -5.66 -0.82 -10.48
N ASN A 61 -5.06 -0.63 -11.65
CA ASN A 61 -3.71 -1.10 -11.95
C ASN A 61 -2.74 0.09 -12.02
N TRP A 62 -1.47 -0.16 -11.74
CA TRP A 62 -0.41 0.82 -11.89
C TRP A 62 0.89 0.14 -12.33
N THR A 63 1.75 0.90 -12.99
CA THR A 63 3.10 0.49 -13.41
C THR A 63 4.05 1.59 -12.98
N SER A 64 5.18 1.21 -12.40
CA SER A 64 6.15 2.16 -11.88
C SER A 64 6.69 3.08 -12.98
N GLU A 65 6.62 4.39 -12.72
CA GLU A 65 7.26 5.42 -13.55
C GLU A 65 8.80 5.45 -13.39
N THR A 66 9.37 4.76 -12.40
CA THR A 66 10.81 4.81 -12.07
C THR A 66 11.54 3.51 -12.39
N ARG A 67 10.84 2.36 -12.46
CA ARG A 67 11.41 1.03 -12.66
C ARG A 67 10.53 0.15 -13.56
N ASP A 68 11.05 -0.25 -14.72
CA ASP A 68 10.31 -1.00 -15.76
C ASP A 68 9.72 -2.34 -15.29
N ASN A 69 10.28 -2.92 -14.24
CA ASN A 69 9.99 -4.26 -13.71
C ASN A 69 9.12 -4.22 -12.44
N VAL A 70 8.50 -3.07 -12.14
CA VAL A 70 7.66 -2.88 -10.95
C VAL A 70 6.26 -2.45 -11.33
N SER A 71 5.26 -3.18 -10.84
CA SER A 71 3.85 -2.90 -11.12
C SER A 71 2.96 -3.46 -10.01
N GLY A 72 1.67 -3.13 -10.06
CA GLY A 72 0.71 -3.70 -9.13
C GLY A 72 -0.73 -3.34 -9.42
N SER A 73 -1.60 -3.80 -8.53
CA SER A 73 -3.03 -3.53 -8.58
C SER A 73 -3.65 -3.54 -7.18
N SER A 74 -4.75 -2.82 -7.02
CA SER A 74 -5.63 -2.90 -5.86
C SER A 74 -7.03 -3.31 -6.30
N THR A 75 -7.64 -4.26 -5.59
CA THR A 75 -9.00 -4.76 -5.88
C THR A 75 -9.86 -4.77 -4.62
N VAL A 76 -11.08 -4.24 -4.69
CA VAL A 76 -12.05 -4.36 -3.59
C VAL A 76 -12.66 -5.76 -3.58
N ALA A 77 -12.37 -6.53 -2.55
CA ALA A 77 -12.86 -7.91 -2.40
C ALA A 77 -14.23 -7.99 -1.73
N SER A 78 -14.51 -7.09 -0.78
CA SER A 78 -15.78 -7.03 -0.07
C SER A 78 -16.02 -5.66 0.54
N ILE A 79 -17.29 -5.33 0.79
CA ILE A 79 -17.72 -4.11 1.48
C ILE A 79 -18.79 -4.49 2.49
N ASN A 80 -18.64 -3.99 3.72
CA ASN A 80 -19.58 -4.21 4.81
C ASN A 80 -19.86 -2.88 5.51
N THR A 81 -21.11 -2.69 5.94
CA THR A 81 -21.48 -1.61 6.87
C THR A 81 -21.66 -2.25 8.24
N GLU A 82 -20.93 -1.76 9.24
CA GLU A 82 -20.96 -2.21 10.61
C GLU A 82 -21.93 -1.38 11.45
N ASP A 83 -22.18 -1.86 12.67
CA ASP A 83 -22.94 -1.13 13.68
C ASP A 83 -22.36 0.27 13.91
N GLY A 84 -23.24 1.24 14.12
CA GLY A 84 -22.84 2.65 14.22
C GLY A 84 -22.50 3.31 12.88
N GLY A 85 -22.76 2.66 11.75
CA GLY A 85 -22.67 3.25 10.41
C GLY A 85 -21.25 3.34 9.84
N ARG A 86 -20.27 2.69 10.49
CA ARG A 86 -18.92 2.56 9.97
C ARG A 86 -18.94 1.66 8.74
N LYS A 87 -18.33 2.10 7.63
CA LYS A 87 -18.15 1.27 6.45
C LYS A 87 -16.74 0.72 6.41
N CYS A 88 -16.59 -0.56 6.15
CA CYS A 88 -15.31 -1.22 5.98
C CYS A 88 -15.28 -2.02 4.68
N MET A 89 -14.10 -2.13 4.09
CA MET A 89 -13.86 -2.92 2.90
C MET A 89 -12.61 -3.77 3.08
N THR A 90 -12.61 -4.96 2.48
CA THR A 90 -11.39 -5.72 2.26
C THR A 90 -10.84 -5.34 0.89
N VAL A 91 -9.59 -4.90 0.86
CA VAL A 91 -8.85 -4.59 -0.37
C VAL A 91 -7.73 -5.60 -0.52
N ASN A 92 -7.63 -6.22 -1.68
CA ASN A 92 -6.52 -7.07 -2.06
C ASN A 92 -5.54 -6.24 -2.89
N ASP A 93 -4.33 -6.06 -2.38
CA ASP A 93 -3.23 -5.51 -3.14
C ASP A 93 -2.36 -6.63 -3.70
N PHE A 94 -1.89 -6.39 -4.91
CA PHE A 94 -0.94 -7.23 -5.61
C PHE A 94 0.19 -6.36 -6.15
N VAL A 95 1.43 -6.76 -5.90
CA VAL A 95 2.62 -6.04 -6.35
C VAL A 95 3.61 -7.04 -6.93
N ILE A 96 4.22 -6.67 -8.05
CA ILE A 96 5.30 -7.40 -8.71
C ILE A 96 6.55 -6.52 -8.64
N VAL A 97 7.65 -7.06 -8.13
CA VAL A 97 8.98 -6.43 -8.17
C VAL A 97 9.97 -7.47 -8.70
N ASP A 98 10.64 -7.20 -9.82
CA ASP A 98 11.62 -8.15 -10.40
C ASP A 98 11.02 -9.54 -10.70
N GLY A 99 9.72 -9.60 -11.00
CA GLY A 99 8.99 -10.86 -11.21
C GLY A 99 8.57 -11.58 -9.93
N GLU A 100 8.91 -11.06 -8.75
CA GLU A 100 8.43 -11.58 -7.47
C GLU A 100 7.06 -11.00 -7.12
N GLU A 101 6.09 -11.90 -6.92
CA GLU A 101 4.72 -11.56 -6.56
C GLU A 101 4.55 -11.40 -5.05
N THR A 102 3.99 -10.27 -4.62
CA THR A 102 3.51 -10.05 -3.25
C THR A 102 2.01 -9.77 -3.26
N ARG A 103 1.26 -10.49 -2.43
CA ARG A 103 -0.18 -10.31 -2.23
C ARG A 103 -0.48 -9.98 -0.78
N VAL A 104 -1.28 -8.95 -0.55
CA VAL A 104 -1.75 -8.57 0.78
C VAL A 104 -3.25 -8.32 0.74
N SER A 105 -3.97 -8.84 1.73
CA SER A 105 -5.36 -8.46 1.98
C SER A 105 -5.38 -7.55 3.20
N LYS A 106 -5.89 -6.33 3.01
CA LYS A 106 -5.98 -5.31 4.06
C LYS A 106 -7.41 -4.89 4.29
N ARG A 107 -7.70 -4.47 5.52
CA ARG A 107 -8.99 -3.91 5.89
C ARG A 107 -8.90 -2.39 5.93
N MET A 108 -9.80 -1.74 5.21
CA MET A 108 -9.90 -0.27 5.16
C MET A 108 -11.27 0.14 5.68
N CYS A 109 -11.35 1.14 6.55
CA CYS A 109 -12.60 1.60 7.15
C CYS A 109 -12.74 3.12 7.08
N LYS A 110 -13.99 3.60 7.10
CA LYS A 110 -14.34 5.01 7.27
C LYS A 110 -15.54 5.16 8.21
N GLY A 111 -15.55 6.24 8.99
CA GLY A 111 -16.66 6.56 9.88
C GLY A 111 -17.89 7.09 9.14
N PRO A 112 -19.03 7.22 9.84
CA PRO A 112 -20.20 7.90 9.30
C PRO A 112 -19.87 9.35 8.91
N GLY A 113 -20.13 9.73 7.66
CA GLY A 113 -19.84 11.07 7.15
C GLY A 113 -18.41 11.30 6.67
N ASP A 114 -17.49 10.37 6.95
CA ASP A 114 -16.12 10.44 6.42
C ASP A 114 -16.11 10.19 4.91
N THR A 115 -15.22 10.88 4.21
CA THR A 115 -15.08 10.77 2.76
C THR A 115 -14.03 9.74 2.35
N ARG A 116 -13.03 9.48 3.21
CA ARG A 116 -11.87 8.62 2.90
C ARG A 116 -11.84 7.36 3.76
N TYR A 117 -11.53 6.24 3.13
CA TYR A 117 -11.18 4.99 3.81
C TYR A 117 -9.71 5.02 4.22
N VAL A 118 -9.42 4.57 5.44
CA VAL A 118 -8.06 4.42 5.97
C VAL A 118 -7.85 2.99 6.47
N LEU A 119 -6.60 2.54 6.54
CA LEU A 119 -6.24 1.27 7.15
C LEU A 119 -6.86 1.15 8.53
N ALA A 120 -7.58 0.05 8.75
CA ALA A 120 -8.06 -0.33 10.06
C ALA A 120 -6.93 -1.02 10.83
N ALA A 121 -6.74 -0.62 12.08
CA ALA A 121 -5.87 -1.30 13.03
C ALA A 121 -6.44 -2.66 13.44
#